data_AF-A0A359CSD3-F1
#
_entry.id   AF-A0A359CSD3-F1
#
_cell.length_a   1.000
_cell.length_b   1.000
_cell.length_c   1.000
_cell.angle_alpha   90.00
_cell.angle_beta   90.00
_cell.angle_gamma   90.00
#
_symmetry.space_group_name_H-M   'P 1'
#
loop_
_entity.id
_entity.type
_entity.pdbx_description
1 polymer ?
#
loop_
_entity_poly.entity_id
_entity_poly.type
_entity_poly.pdbx_seq_one_letter_code
_entity_poly.pdbx_strand_id
1 'polypeptide(L)' 'MNFKEDTIESNYIYKGKIINVRKDKVELYNGKTSYREIV' A
#
# COMPACT_ATOMS: atom_id res chain seq x y z
N MET A 1 -9.26 -20.28 -1.32
CA MET A 1 -8.52 -19.27 -2.10
C MET A 1 -7.76 -18.38 -1.14
N ASN A 2 -6.48 -18.12 -1.38
CA ASN A 2 -5.66 -17.25 -0.51
C ASN A 2 -5.63 -15.85 -1.14
N PHE A 3 -6.40 -14.90 -0.60
CA PHE A 3 -6.47 -13.51 -1.09
C PHE A 3 -5.41 -12.63 -0.43
N LYS A 4 -4.18 -13.15 -0.34
CA LYS A 4 -3.07 -12.42 0.26
C LYS A 4 -2.64 -11.30 -0.68
N GLU A 5 -2.35 -10.15 -0.09
CA GLU A 5 -1.68 -9.03 -0.75
C GLU A 5 -0.32 -8.85 -0.08
N ASP A 6 0.75 -8.80 -0.87
CA ASP A 6 2.11 -8.62 -0.39
C ASP A 6 2.58 -7.18 -0.71
N THR A 7 2.98 -6.42 0.31
CA THR A 7 3.49 -5.06 0.11
C THR A 7 4.89 -5.11 -0.49
N ILE A 8 5.05 -4.51 -1.67
CA ILE A 8 6.32 -4.47 -2.40
C ILE A 8 7.03 -3.12 -2.31
N GLU A 9 6.28 -2.03 -2.06
CA GLU A 9 6.82 -0.70 -1.87
C GLU A 9 5.92 0.12 -0.95
N SER A 10 6.51 0.99 -0.14
CA SER A 10 5.81 1.94 0.72
C SER A 10 6.40 3.33 0.57
N ASN A 11 5.57 4.32 0.26
CA ASN A 11 5.99 5.71 0.16
C ASN A 11 5.03 6.63 0.92
N TYR A 12 5.57 7.57 1.69
CA TYR A 12 4.74 8.59 2.34
C TYR A 12 4.49 9.75 1.38
N ILE A 13 3.24 9.92 0.96
CA ILE A 13 2.82 11.01 0.06
C ILE A 13 2.43 12.27 0.82
N TYR A 14 2.14 12.15 2.12
CA TYR A 14 1.92 13.28 3.01
C TYR A 14 2.46 12.95 4.40
N LYS A 15 3.20 13.89 5.00
CA LYS A 15 3.67 13.80 6.38
C LYS A 15 3.26 15.06 7.16
N GLY A 16 2.11 14.99 7.81
CA GLY A 16 1.61 16.06 8.65
C GLY A 16 2.07 15.94 10.09
N LYS A 17 1.69 16.94 10.91
CA LYS A 17 1.98 16.94 12.35
C LYS A 17 1.15 15.89 13.12
N ILE A 18 -0.04 15.57 12.62
CA ILE A 18 -1.02 14.70 13.29
C ILE A 18 -1.31 13.45 12.45
N ILE A 19 -1.34 13.58 11.12
CA ILE A 19 -1.71 12.51 10.19
C ILE A 19 -0.66 12.38 9.11
N ASN A 20 -0.32 11.14 8.76
CA ASN A 20 0.56 10.81 7.64
C ASN A 20 -0.22 9.96 6.65
N VAL A 21 -0.07 10.23 5.35
CA VAL A 21 -0.66 9.38 4.30
C VAL A 21 0.45 8.59 3.63
N ARG A 22 0.33 7.27 3.67
CA ARG A 22 1.24 6.32 3.05
C ARG A 22 0.55 5.63 1.87
N LYS A 23 1.20 5.67 0.72
CA LYS A 23 0.83 4.92 -0.48
C LYS A 23 1.68 3.66 -0.56
N ASP A 24 1.03 2.52 -0.41
CA ASP A 24 1.65 1.21 -0.54
C ASP A 24 1.34 0.63 -1.92
N LYS A 25 2.37 0.11 -2.59
CA LYS A 25 2.22 -0.76 -3.76
C LYS A 25 2.16 -2.19 -3.27
N VAL A 26 1.11 -2.91 -3.65
CA VAL A 26 0.88 -4.30 -3.25
C VAL A 26 0.81 -5.21 -4.46
N GLU A 27 1.30 -6.43 -4.33
CA GLU A 27 1.09 -7.53 -5.27
C GLU A 27 -0.12 -8.35 -4.82
N LEU A 28 -1.06 -8.54 -5.74
CA LEU A 28 -2.26 -9.35 -5.53
C LEU A 28 -1.94 -10.83 -5.76
N TYR A 29 -2.77 -11.72 -5.23
CA TYR A 29 -2.68 -13.18 -5.43
C TYR A 29 -2.60 -13.66 -6.90
N ASN A 30 -2.97 -12.80 -7.87
CA ASN A 30 -2.89 -13.08 -9.30
C ASN A 30 -1.63 -12.52 -9.99
N GLY A 31 -0.65 -12.04 -9.21
CA GLY A 31 0.61 -11.45 -9.70
C GLY A 31 0.47 -10.03 -10.26
N LYS A 32 -0.73 -9.42 -10.24
CA LYS A 32 -0.91 -8.02 -10.62
C LYS A 32 -0.61 -7.11 -9.45
N THR A 33 -0.22 -5.87 -9.72
CA THR A 33 0.01 -4.87 -8.67
C THR A 33 -1.16 -3.90 -8.54
N SER A 34 -1.41 -3.44 -7.32
CA SER A 34 -2.38 -2.38 -7.00
C SER A 34 -1.79 -1.38 -5.99
N TYR A 35 -2.50 -0.30 -5.72
CA TYR A 35 -2.13 0.70 -4.72
C TYR A 35 -3.14 0.76 -3.57
N ARG A 36 -2.64 0.95 -2.34
CA ARG A 36 -3.42 1.20 -1.13
C ARG A 36 -2.98 2.51 -0.50
N GLU A 37 -3.94 3.35 -0.12
CA GLU A 37 -3.69 4.58 0.63
C GLU A 37 -4.09 4.36 2.09
N ILE A 38 -3.15 4.63 3.00
CA ILE A 38 -3.25 4.36 4.44
C ILE A 38 -3.03 5.68 5.18
N VAL A 39 -3.88 5.96 6.16
CA VAL A 39 -3.96 7.22 6.93
C VAL A 39 -3.70 6.95 8.42
#